data_AF-A0A1C7NRC1-F1
#
_entry.id   AF-A0A1C7NRC1-F1
#
_cell.length_a   1.000
_cell.length_b   1.000
_cell.length_c   1.000
_cell.angle_alpha   90.00
_cell.angle_beta   90.00
_cell.angle_gamma   90.00
#
_symmetry.space_group_name_H-M   'P 1'
#
loop_
_entity.id
_entity.type
_entity.pdbx_description
1 polymer ?
#
loop_
_entity_poly.entity_id
_entity_poly.type
_entity_poly.pdbx_seq_one_letter_code
_entity_poly.pdbx_strand_id
1 'polypeptide(L)'
;MFEPTIKYRRVNESSEAPQDIPVQAKATTPEPETQTESKYDFTFEEEKETKIEADPNDESRIIITLSTGKKYSADRYCPHAGADLTYHGRIGEHDYPPEIGPILMCSIHYWEFPLEKGGSGLTSLNACPMDSTTSCPLEKKLEW
;
A
#
# COMPACT_ATOMS: atom_id res chain seq x y z
N MET A 1 -12.41 -39.78 -1.73
CA MET A 1 -12.26 -39.05 -3.00
C MET A 1 -13.60 -38.38 -3.27
N PHE A 2 -13.63 -37.05 -3.29
CA PHE A 2 -14.87 -36.26 -3.35
C PHE A 2 -14.79 -35.44 -4.64
N GLU A 3 -15.66 -35.73 -5.61
CA GLU A 3 -15.71 -35.02 -6.89
C GLU A 3 -16.83 -33.97 -6.84
N PRO A 4 -16.52 -32.66 -6.92
CA PRO A 4 -17.55 -31.65 -6.98
C PRO A 4 -18.01 -31.42 -8.44
N THR A 5 -19.27 -31.74 -8.73
CA THR A 5 -19.91 -31.50 -10.02
C THR A 5 -20.46 -30.06 -10.09
N ILE A 6 -19.68 -29.13 -10.63
CA ILE A 6 -20.14 -27.76 -10.88
C ILE A 6 -20.93 -27.72 -12.20
N LYS A 7 -22.23 -27.44 -12.14
CA LYS A 7 -23.09 -27.22 -13.31
C LYS A 7 -23.03 -25.77 -13.75
N TYR A 8 -22.45 -25.49 -14.92
CA TYR A 8 -22.50 -24.16 -15.53
C TYR A 8 -23.83 -23.95 -16.25
N ARG A 9 -24.56 -22.86 -15.91
CA ARG A 9 -25.74 -22.38 -16.63
C ARG A 9 -25.29 -21.34 -17.65
N ARG A 10 -25.39 -21.67 -18.94
CA ARG A 10 -25.12 -20.75 -20.06
C ARG A 10 -26.33 -19.81 -20.20
N VAL A 11 -26.11 -18.50 -20.16
CA VAL A 11 -27.13 -17.49 -20.48
C VAL A 11 -26.83 -17.00 -21.89
N ASN A 12 -27.56 -17.50 -22.88
CA ASN A 12 -27.71 -16.82 -24.16
C ASN A 12 -28.99 -17.32 -24.84
N GLU A 13 -30.03 -16.49 -24.86
CA GLU A 13 -31.25 -16.75 -25.63
C GLU A 13 -31.65 -15.45 -26.33
N SER A 14 -31.57 -15.48 -27.67
CA SER A 14 -31.95 -14.45 -28.64
C SER A 14 -33.46 -14.26 -28.73
N SER A 15 -33.93 -13.11 -29.27
CA SER A 15 -35.11 -13.04 -30.16
C SER A 15 -35.20 -11.70 -30.94
N GLU A 16 -34.94 -11.81 -32.26
CA GLU A 16 -35.48 -11.16 -33.49
C GLU A 16 -35.94 -9.68 -33.65
N ALA A 17 -35.74 -9.18 -34.89
CA ALA A 17 -35.86 -7.82 -35.45
C ALA A 17 -37.27 -7.48 -36.05
N PRO A 18 -37.55 -6.28 -36.66
CA PRO A 18 -37.13 -5.97 -38.05
C PRO A 18 -36.87 -4.47 -38.46
N GLN A 19 -36.01 -4.33 -39.48
CA GLN A 19 -35.86 -3.36 -40.61
C GLN A 19 -36.49 -1.93 -40.60
N ASP A 20 -35.68 -0.88 -40.87
CA ASP A 20 -35.69 -0.07 -42.13
C ASP A 20 -34.69 1.13 -42.09
N ILE A 21 -34.13 1.53 -43.24
CA ILE A 21 -33.10 2.58 -43.45
C ILE A 21 -33.78 3.78 -44.16
N PRO A 22 -33.53 5.10 -43.87
CA PRO A 22 -32.43 5.82 -44.52
C PRO A 22 -31.75 6.99 -43.76
N VAL A 23 -30.47 7.13 -44.10
CA VAL A 23 -29.55 8.28 -44.03
C VAL A 23 -30.20 9.67 -43.96
N GLN A 24 -29.77 10.50 -42.99
CA GLN A 24 -29.40 11.90 -43.23
C GLN A 24 -28.57 12.46 -42.06
N ALA A 25 -27.25 12.49 -42.24
CA ALA A 25 -26.37 13.33 -41.44
C ALA A 25 -26.56 14.78 -41.88
N LYS A 26 -27.14 15.62 -41.02
CA LYS A 26 -27.17 17.07 -41.19
C LYS A 26 -26.59 17.72 -39.95
N ALA A 27 -25.49 18.42 -40.16
CA ALA A 27 -24.74 19.17 -39.18
C ALA A 27 -25.63 20.15 -38.41
N THR A 28 -25.51 20.13 -37.08
CA THR A 28 -25.94 21.22 -36.20
C THR A 28 -24.80 21.53 -35.26
N THR A 29 -24.18 22.68 -35.53
CA THR A 29 -23.35 23.48 -34.64
C THR A 29 -23.96 23.62 -33.26
N PRO A 30 -23.19 23.44 -32.17
CA PRO A 30 -23.44 24.14 -30.93
C PRO A 30 -22.55 25.39 -30.85
N GLU A 31 -23.21 26.55 -30.73
CA GLU A 31 -22.64 27.81 -30.27
C GLU A 31 -22.10 27.68 -28.83
N PRO A 32 -21.21 28.59 -28.40
CA PRO A 32 -20.38 28.40 -27.21
C PRO A 32 -21.15 28.79 -25.95
N GLU A 33 -21.52 27.80 -25.15
CA GLU A 33 -21.91 28.06 -23.77
C GLU A 33 -20.66 28.40 -22.96
N THR A 34 -20.53 29.69 -22.67
CA THR A 34 -19.55 30.26 -21.74
C THR A 34 -19.83 29.69 -20.36
N GLN A 35 -19.08 28.66 -19.97
CA GLN A 35 -19.06 28.17 -18.61
C GLN A 35 -18.10 29.03 -17.79
N THR A 36 -18.70 29.79 -16.89
CA THR A 36 -18.08 30.59 -15.85
C THR A 36 -16.95 29.83 -15.16
N GLU A 37 -15.72 30.35 -15.30
CA GLU A 37 -14.55 29.93 -14.55
C GLU A 37 -14.80 30.08 -13.05
N SER A 38 -15.20 28.99 -12.38
CA SER A 38 -15.02 28.88 -10.95
C SER A 38 -13.52 28.67 -10.70
N LYS A 39 -12.86 29.77 -10.36
CA LYS A 39 -11.49 29.78 -9.86
C LYS A 39 -11.45 29.02 -8.54
N TYR A 40 -11.28 27.71 -8.62
CA TYR A 40 -11.12 26.84 -7.46
C TYR A 40 -9.64 26.87 -7.07
N ASP A 41 -9.30 27.64 -6.05
CA ASP A 41 -8.01 27.55 -5.37
C ASP A 41 -7.95 26.21 -4.62
N PHE A 42 -7.60 25.15 -5.34
CA PHE A 42 -7.28 23.86 -4.76
C PHE A 42 -5.89 23.99 -4.12
N THR A 43 -5.90 24.28 -2.82
CA THR A 43 -4.68 24.28 -2.03
C THR A 43 -4.33 22.82 -1.78
N PHE A 44 -3.34 22.29 -2.49
CA PHE A 44 -2.81 20.95 -2.26
C PHE A 44 -2.09 20.98 -0.89
N GLU A 45 -2.80 20.56 0.16
CA GLU A 45 -2.13 20.22 1.42
C GLU A 45 -1.21 19.04 1.12
N GLU A 46 0.10 19.27 1.28
CA GLU A 46 1.13 18.28 1.09
C GLU A 46 0.89 17.13 2.08
N GLU A 47 0.21 16.08 1.62
CA GLU A 47 0.03 14.85 2.38
C GLU A 47 1.42 14.32 2.71
N LYS A 48 1.74 14.22 4.02
CA LYS A 48 3.03 13.72 4.48
C LYS A 48 3.19 12.28 3.98
N GLU A 49 4.04 12.12 2.98
CA GLU A 49 4.32 10.82 2.40
C GLU A 49 5.05 9.94 3.41
N THR A 50 4.68 8.65 3.41
CA THR A 50 5.42 7.65 4.18
C THR A 50 6.78 7.40 3.53
N LYS A 51 7.83 7.26 4.34
CA LYS A 51 9.21 7.17 3.85
C LYS A 51 10.01 6.11 4.59
N ILE A 52 10.83 5.37 3.85
CA ILE A 52 11.81 4.42 4.40
C ILE A 52 13.20 4.92 4.00
N GLU A 53 14.08 5.11 4.97
CA GLU A 53 15.48 5.51 4.75
C GLU A 53 16.42 4.62 5.56
N ALA A 54 17.65 4.43 5.09
CA ALA A 54 18.69 3.80 5.91
C ALA A 54 19.10 4.74 7.07
N ASP A 55 19.36 4.20 8.25
CA ASP A 55 19.85 5.00 9.37
C ASP A 55 21.30 5.43 9.11
N PRO A 56 21.64 6.73 9.14
CA PRO A 56 23.01 7.19 8.94
C PRO A 56 23.96 6.79 10.07
N ASN A 57 23.45 6.39 11.24
CA ASN A 57 24.26 5.96 12.38
C ASN A 57 24.46 4.44 12.42
N ASP A 58 23.59 3.68 11.76
CA ASP A 58 23.62 2.21 11.76
C ASP A 58 23.15 1.65 10.41
N GLU A 59 24.10 1.19 9.60
CA GLU A 59 23.85 0.65 8.27
C GLU A 59 22.95 -0.60 8.25
N SER A 60 22.80 -1.26 9.41
CA SER A 60 21.95 -2.44 9.60
C SER A 60 20.49 -2.09 9.93
N ARG A 61 20.18 -0.79 10.09
CA ARG A 61 18.86 -0.30 10.51
C ARG A 61 18.26 0.63 9.46
N ILE A 62 16.93 0.71 9.48
CA ILE A 62 16.14 1.64 8.68
C ILE A 62 15.27 2.51 9.58
N ILE A 63 15.04 3.73 9.13
CA ILE A 63 14.13 4.69 9.73
C ILE A 63 12.88 4.75 8.86
N ILE A 64 11.75 4.45 9.47
CA ILE A 64 10.44 4.43 8.84
C ILE A 64 9.68 5.64 9.38
N THR A 65 9.28 6.55 8.49
CA THR A 65 8.47 7.72 8.82
C THR A 65 7.06 7.50 8.30
N LEU A 66 6.09 7.51 9.21
CA LEU A 66 4.66 7.40 8.89
C LEU A 66 4.06 8.76 8.51
N SER A 67 2.89 8.75 7.88
CA SER A 67 2.17 9.98 7.50
C SER A 67 1.75 10.79 8.72
N THR A 68 1.48 10.10 9.84
CA THR A 68 1.25 10.68 11.17
C THR A 68 2.47 11.41 11.74
N GLY A 69 3.65 11.27 11.15
CA GLY A 69 4.91 11.82 11.63
C GLY A 69 5.61 10.96 12.69
N LYS A 70 5.00 9.83 13.08
CA LYS A 70 5.65 8.83 13.94
C LYS A 70 6.82 8.20 13.20
N LYS A 71 7.90 7.94 13.94
CA LYS A 71 9.10 7.31 13.40
C LYS A 71 9.41 6.01 14.10
N TYR A 72 9.80 5.01 13.33
CA TYR A 72 10.25 3.72 13.83
C TYR A 72 11.65 3.41 13.31
N SER A 73 12.47 2.83 14.18
CA SER A 73 13.74 2.22 13.80
C SER A 73 13.53 0.71 13.71
N ALA A 74 13.90 0.10 12.58
CA ALA A 74 13.74 -1.33 12.36
C ALA A 74 14.97 -1.92 11.67
N ASP A 75 15.07 -3.25 11.62
CA ASP A 75 16.18 -3.89 10.90
C ASP A 75 16.02 -3.67 9.39
N ARG A 76 17.14 -3.42 8.72
CA ARG A 76 17.18 -3.17 7.28
C ARG A 76 16.87 -4.40 6.44
N TYR A 77 17.26 -5.57 6.94
CA TYR A 77 17.18 -6.81 6.17
C TYR A 77 16.02 -7.68 6.64
N CYS A 78 15.23 -8.16 5.69
CA CYS A 78 14.12 -9.06 5.95
C CYS A 78 14.65 -10.40 6.50
N PRO A 79 14.15 -10.88 7.65
CA PRO A 79 14.63 -12.11 8.30
C PRO A 79 14.33 -13.40 7.51
N HIS A 80 13.53 -13.33 6.43
CA HIS A 80 13.27 -14.48 5.56
C HIS A 80 14.49 -14.88 4.72
N ALA A 81 15.04 -13.92 3.96
CA ALA A 81 16.06 -14.18 2.94
C ALA A 81 17.05 -13.00 2.77
N GLY A 82 17.13 -12.08 3.74
CA GLY A 82 18.07 -10.97 3.72
C GLY A 82 17.75 -9.85 2.73
N ALA A 83 16.51 -9.74 2.26
CA ALA A 83 16.10 -8.68 1.33
C ALA A 83 16.21 -7.29 1.97
N ASP A 84 16.78 -6.32 1.25
CA ASP A 84 16.89 -4.94 1.74
C ASP A 84 15.51 -4.25 1.73
N LEU A 85 14.98 -3.99 2.91
CA LEU A 85 13.68 -3.34 3.14
C LEU A 85 13.71 -1.85 2.83
N THR A 86 14.87 -1.24 2.64
CA THR A 86 14.96 0.15 2.14
C THR A 86 14.46 0.24 0.69
N TYR A 87 14.67 -0.81 -0.10
CA TYR A 87 14.28 -0.86 -1.50
C TYR A 87 13.02 -1.70 -1.74
N HIS A 88 12.86 -2.78 -0.98
CA HIS A 88 11.73 -3.70 -1.11
C HIS A 88 10.67 -3.53 -0.02
N GLY A 89 10.82 -2.58 0.90
CA GLY A 89 9.85 -2.31 1.95
C GLY A 89 8.66 -1.51 1.43
N ARG A 90 7.46 -1.83 1.92
CA ARG A 90 6.24 -1.04 1.75
C ARG A 90 5.58 -0.81 3.09
N ILE A 91 5.06 0.39 3.31
CA ILE A 91 4.41 0.77 4.56
C ILE A 91 2.89 0.67 4.36
N GLY A 92 2.24 -0.17 5.15
CA GLY A 92 0.79 -0.29 5.21
C GLY A 92 0.27 0.33 6.50
N GLU A 93 0.05 1.66 6.51
CA GLU A 93 -0.43 2.38 7.71
C GLU A 93 -1.93 2.15 7.96
N HIS A 94 -2.70 1.90 6.91
CA HIS A 94 -4.17 1.75 6.97
C HIS A 94 -4.67 0.36 6.53
N ASP A 95 -3.76 -0.56 6.22
CA ASP A 95 -4.10 -1.89 5.72
C ASP A 95 -4.73 -2.77 6.81
N TYR A 96 -4.44 -2.46 8.08
CA TYR A 96 -4.89 -3.22 9.23
C TYR A 96 -5.64 -2.36 10.25
N PRO A 97 -6.52 -2.98 11.08
CA PRO A 97 -7.15 -2.31 12.20
C PRO A 97 -6.13 -1.68 13.17
N PRO A 98 -6.53 -0.63 13.92
CA PRO A 98 -5.63 0.07 14.84
C PRO A 98 -5.05 -0.82 15.96
N GLU A 99 -5.63 -2.00 16.21
CA GLU A 99 -5.11 -2.97 17.19
C GLU A 99 -3.81 -3.67 16.75
N ILE A 100 -3.56 -3.73 15.44
CA ILE A 100 -2.32 -4.25 14.85
C ILE A 100 -1.35 -3.11 14.60
N GLY A 101 -1.89 -1.97 14.14
CA GLY A 101 -1.12 -0.79 13.82
C GLY A 101 -0.45 -0.87 12.43
N PRO A 102 0.45 0.08 12.14
CA PRO A 102 1.17 0.16 10.87
C PRO A 102 2.08 -1.06 10.66
N ILE A 103 2.09 -1.57 9.42
CA ILE A 103 2.92 -2.70 9.03
C ILE A 103 4.03 -2.28 8.06
N LEU A 104 5.19 -2.93 8.19
CA LEU A 104 6.20 -2.96 7.15
C LEU A 104 6.12 -4.29 6.41
N MET A 105 5.95 -4.24 5.10
CA MET A 105 5.85 -5.41 4.24
C MET A 105 7.05 -5.52 3.31
N CYS A 106 7.64 -6.71 3.22
CA CYS A 106 8.63 -7.02 2.18
C CYS A 106 7.92 -7.34 0.86
N SER A 107 8.20 -6.59 -0.20
CA SER A 107 7.55 -6.73 -1.51
C SER A 107 7.94 -7.99 -2.30
N ILE A 108 8.93 -8.76 -1.84
CA ILE A 108 9.39 -9.97 -2.54
C ILE A 108 8.49 -11.16 -2.21
N HIS A 109 8.25 -11.40 -0.92
CA HIS A 109 7.50 -12.57 -0.43
C HIS A 109 6.31 -12.18 0.45
N TYR A 110 5.99 -10.90 0.54
CA TYR A 110 4.83 -10.37 1.27
C TYR A 110 4.83 -10.73 2.77
N TRP A 111 6.01 -10.78 3.36
CA TRP A 111 6.13 -10.89 4.81
C TRP A 111 5.86 -9.55 5.46
N GLU A 112 4.99 -9.56 6.47
CA GLU A 112 4.49 -8.38 7.15
C GLU A 112 5.00 -8.35 8.58
N PHE A 113 5.44 -7.16 8.99
CA PHE A 113 6.02 -6.92 10.30
C PHE A 113 5.27 -5.76 10.96
N PRO A 114 4.44 -6.01 11.99
CA PRO A 114 3.80 -4.93 12.72
C PRO A 114 4.85 -4.09 13.47
N LEU A 115 4.87 -2.78 13.19
CA LEU A 115 5.89 -1.87 13.71
C LEU A 115 5.69 -1.56 15.19
N GLU A 116 4.45 -1.52 15.66
CA GLU A 116 4.12 -1.23 17.06
C GLU A 116 4.44 -2.40 18.01
N LYS A 117 4.45 -3.64 17.50
CA LYS A 117 4.68 -4.85 18.29
C LYS A 117 6.06 -5.46 18.11
N GLY A 118 6.93 -4.85 17.31
CA GLY A 118 8.29 -5.37 17.07
C GLY A 118 8.29 -6.70 16.30
N GLY A 119 7.33 -6.90 15.39
CA GLY A 119 7.21 -8.12 14.58
C GLY A 119 6.14 -9.11 15.06
N SER A 120 5.99 -10.21 14.30
CA SER A 120 4.98 -11.25 14.53
C SER A 120 5.62 -12.62 14.69
N GLY A 121 5.57 -13.17 15.91
CA GLY A 121 5.80 -14.58 16.22
C GLY A 121 7.07 -15.21 15.62
N LEU A 122 6.90 -16.08 14.62
CA LEU A 122 7.93 -16.99 14.10
C LEU A 122 9.12 -16.27 13.45
N THR A 123 8.91 -15.06 12.96
CA THR A 123 9.97 -14.21 12.40
C THR A 123 9.67 -12.76 12.71
N SER A 124 10.37 -12.23 13.71
CA SER A 124 10.27 -10.85 14.13
C SER A 124 11.31 -9.98 13.43
N LEU A 125 10.91 -8.76 13.11
CA LEU A 125 11.80 -7.67 12.72
C LEU A 125 11.93 -6.77 13.95
N ASN A 126 13.14 -6.38 14.35
CA ASN A 126 13.31 -5.56 15.55
C ASN A 126 12.91 -4.10 15.30
N ALA A 127 11.61 -3.85 15.21
CA ALA A 127 11.04 -2.51 15.09
C ALA A 127 10.80 -1.88 16.46
N CYS A 128 11.18 -0.62 16.62
CA CYS A 128 10.85 0.18 17.79
C CYS A 128 10.42 1.59 17.40
N PRO A 129 9.53 2.23 18.18
CA PRO A 129 9.29 3.66 18.05
C PRO A 129 10.54 4.45 18.44
N MET A 130 10.85 5.51 17.70
CA MET A 130 11.95 6.45 18.00
C MET A 130 11.55 7.56 18.98
N ASP A 131 10.41 7.42 19.67
CA ASP A 131 9.99 8.34 20.71
C ASP A 131 11.04 8.33 21.83
N SER A 132 11.52 9.53 22.18
CA SER A 132 12.77 9.82 22.93
C SER A 132 12.90 9.24 24.35
N THR A 133 12.00 8.37 24.79
CA THR A 133 11.95 7.82 26.15
C THR A 133 11.94 6.30 26.21
N THR A 134 11.79 5.59 25.08
CA THR A 134 11.68 4.13 25.08
C THR A 134 12.87 3.54 24.34
N SER A 135 13.92 3.22 25.09
CA SER A 135 15.10 2.54 24.55
C SER A 135 14.71 1.21 23.91
N CYS A 136 14.96 1.04 22.62
CA CYS A 136 15.07 -0.30 22.03
C CYS A 136 16.07 -1.10 22.87
N PRO A 137 15.72 -2.29 23.37
CA PRO A 137 16.75 -3.23 23.77
C PRO A 137 17.54 -3.58 22.51
N LEU A 138 18.79 -3.12 22.46
CA LEU A 138 19.81 -3.46 21.48
C LEU A 138 20.22 -4.93 21.69
N GLU A 139 19.28 -5.86 21.53
CA GLU A 139 19.52 -7.27 21.81
C GLU A 139 20.08 -7.96 20.56
N LYS A 140 21.41 -8.12 20.59
CA LYS A 140 22.26 -9.09 19.89
C LYS A 140 22.22 -9.03 18.36
N LYS A 141 23.30 -8.46 17.81
CA LYS A 141 23.80 -8.77 16.46
C LYS A 141 23.59 -10.26 16.18
N LEU A 142 22.72 -10.57 15.22
CA LEU A 142 22.62 -11.90 14.65
C LEU A 142 23.94 -12.15 13.90
N GLU A 143 24.80 -12.98 14.48
CA GLU A 143 25.95 -13.54 13.78
C GLU A 143 25.42 -14.51 12.73
N TRP A 144 25.59 -14.15 11.46
CA TRP A 144 25.30 -15.00 10.31
C TRP A 144 26.54 -15.80 9.91
#